data_AF-A0A367XF37-F1
#
_entry.id   AF-A0A367XF37-F1
#
_cell.length_a   1.000
_cell.length_b   1.000
_cell.length_c   1.000
_cell.angle_alpha   90.00
_cell.angle_beta   90.00
_cell.angle_gamma   90.00
#
_symmetry.space_group_name_H-M   'P 1'
#
loop_
_entity.id
_entity.type
_entity.pdbx_description
1 polymer ?
#
loop_
_entity_poly.entity_id
_entity_poly.type
_entity_poly.pdbx_seq_one_letter_code
_entity_poly.pdbx_strand_id
1 'polypeptide(L)'
;MTTTTDYIPGDPALMLTVLRSASAGLGQQALKEKVLSLFCCDEDGTQIVLQDTPALCSRIEYASSQLKMAGLIHIAQDGTLSITPLGEAMLITYPLGIDAGVLCSLPAFRHRLYREHAPASRAIPNAAVNYGFSAGLGAHRLTENPYPADSREHEDWLMGWDEALDQDKREKETLLG
;
A
#
# COMPACT_ATOMS: atom_id res chain seq x y z
N MET A 1 -9.28 31.74 -16.21
CA MET A 1 -10.03 30.81 -17.08
C MET A 1 -10.19 29.53 -16.30
N THR A 2 -11.33 28.86 -16.33
CA THR A 2 -11.53 27.57 -15.64
C THR A 2 -11.42 26.46 -16.68
N THR A 3 -10.58 25.46 -16.42
CA THR A 3 -10.41 24.30 -17.29
C THR A 3 -11.28 23.15 -16.76
N THR A 4 -12.14 22.65 -17.61
CA THR A 4 -12.99 21.47 -17.31
C THR A 4 -12.23 20.24 -17.78
N THR A 5 -11.86 19.35 -16.87
CA THR A 5 -10.97 18.21 -17.19
C THR A 5 -11.41 16.95 -16.44
N ASP A 6 -11.00 15.78 -16.92
CA ASP A 6 -11.11 14.49 -16.18
C ASP A 6 -10.00 14.36 -15.13
N TYR A 7 -9.67 15.49 -14.48
CA TYR A 7 -8.72 15.51 -13.38
C TYR A 7 -9.32 14.82 -12.19
N ILE A 8 -8.48 14.06 -11.50
CA ILE A 8 -8.90 13.32 -10.32
C ILE A 8 -7.96 13.71 -9.19
N PRO A 9 -8.50 14.15 -8.04
CA PRO A 9 -7.69 14.60 -6.92
C PRO A 9 -6.65 13.56 -6.51
N GLY A 10 -5.49 14.03 -6.06
CA GLY A 10 -4.50 13.17 -5.42
C GLY A 10 -5.11 12.41 -4.25
N ASP A 11 -4.67 11.17 -4.07
CA ASP A 11 -5.17 10.25 -3.06
C ASP A 11 -5.31 10.84 -1.65
N PRO A 12 -4.41 11.72 -1.15
CA PRO A 12 -4.53 12.29 0.19
C PRO A 12 -5.77 13.16 0.38
N ALA A 13 -6.08 14.02 -0.59
CA ALA A 13 -7.22 14.93 -0.54
C ALA A 13 -8.55 14.16 -0.65
N LEU A 14 -8.54 13.10 -1.47
CA LEU A 14 -9.68 12.22 -1.64
C LEU A 14 -9.95 11.42 -0.36
N MET A 15 -8.93 10.77 0.19
CA MET A 15 -9.02 10.03 1.46
C MET A 15 -9.48 10.93 2.61
N LEU A 16 -8.96 12.15 2.71
CA LEU A 16 -9.40 13.12 3.71
C LEU A 16 -10.89 13.48 3.56
N THR A 17 -11.35 13.67 2.33
CA THR A 17 -12.74 14.02 2.04
C THR A 17 -13.68 12.88 2.42
N VAL A 18 -13.29 11.64 2.13
CA VAL A 18 -14.03 10.44 2.55
C VAL A 18 -14.07 10.35 4.08
N LEU A 19 -12.93 10.52 4.75
CA LEU A 19 -12.84 10.42 6.21
C LEU A 19 -13.69 11.49 6.93
N ARG A 20 -13.65 12.74 6.46
CA ARG A 20 -14.50 13.82 6.96
C ARG A 20 -15.99 13.57 6.69
N SER A 21 -16.31 12.95 5.55
CA SER A 21 -17.69 12.58 5.23
C SER A 21 -18.20 11.46 6.14
N ALA A 22 -17.35 10.50 6.47
CA ALA A 22 -17.64 9.45 7.45
C ALA A 22 -17.83 10.01 8.87
N SER A 23 -17.03 11.01 9.27
CA SER A 23 -17.19 11.70 10.55
C SER A 23 -18.54 12.43 10.65
N ALA A 24 -19.03 12.95 9.52
CA ALA A 24 -20.33 13.61 9.44
C ALA A 24 -21.50 12.64 9.18
N GLY A 25 -21.28 11.33 9.10
CA GLY A 25 -22.33 10.33 8.86
C GLY A 25 -22.98 10.43 7.48
N LEU A 26 -22.23 10.89 6.46
CA LEU A 26 -22.78 11.14 5.14
C LEU A 26 -22.98 9.85 4.31
N GLY A 27 -24.00 9.86 3.47
CA GLY A 27 -24.19 8.86 2.42
C GLY A 27 -23.31 9.10 1.19
N GLN A 28 -23.25 8.11 0.30
CA GLN A 28 -22.39 8.14 -0.91
C GLN A 28 -22.66 9.35 -1.83
N GLN A 29 -23.92 9.72 -2.01
CA GLN A 29 -24.29 10.86 -2.86
C GLN A 29 -23.73 12.18 -2.31
N ALA A 30 -23.87 12.42 -1.01
CA ALA A 30 -23.34 13.61 -0.35
C ALA A 30 -21.81 13.64 -0.31
N LEU A 31 -21.16 12.47 -0.17
CA LEU A 31 -19.71 12.36 -0.34
C LEU A 31 -19.28 12.79 -1.75
N LYS A 32 -19.95 12.28 -2.79
CA LYS A 32 -19.63 12.62 -4.18
C LYS A 32 -19.80 14.11 -4.45
N GLU A 33 -20.88 14.72 -3.98
CA GLU A 33 -21.10 16.16 -4.08
C GLU A 33 -19.99 16.95 -3.38
N LYS A 34 -19.53 16.51 -2.21
CA LYS A 34 -18.37 17.13 -1.54
C LYS A 34 -17.10 17.00 -2.37
N VAL A 35 -16.83 15.84 -2.96
CA VAL A 35 -15.67 15.63 -3.82
C VAL A 35 -15.73 16.55 -5.05
N LEU A 36 -16.88 16.65 -5.71
CA LEU A 36 -17.08 17.55 -6.86
C LEU A 36 -16.93 19.03 -6.48
N SER A 37 -17.19 19.40 -5.22
CA SER A 37 -17.00 20.75 -4.71
C SER A 37 -15.56 21.10 -4.31
N LEU A 38 -14.62 20.14 -4.40
CA LEU A 38 -13.23 20.39 -4.04
C LEU A 38 -12.59 21.42 -4.97
N PHE A 39 -11.93 22.40 -4.37
CA PHE A 39 -11.11 23.35 -5.10
C PHE A 39 -9.81 22.65 -5.54
N CYS A 40 -9.66 22.46 -6.86
CA CYS A 40 -8.47 21.87 -7.47
C CYS A 40 -7.85 22.87 -8.44
N CYS A 41 -6.51 22.85 -8.56
CA CYS A 41 -5.79 23.59 -9.59
C CYS A 41 -4.89 22.64 -10.38
N ASP A 42 -4.65 22.96 -11.66
CA ASP A 42 -3.58 22.31 -12.43
C ASP A 42 -2.20 22.84 -12.04
N GLU A 43 -1.15 22.30 -12.68
CA GLU A 43 0.25 22.70 -12.44
C GLU A 43 0.49 24.19 -12.74
N ASP A 44 -0.32 24.80 -13.61
CA ASP A 44 -0.27 26.21 -13.96
C ASP A 44 -1.06 27.11 -13.00
N GLY A 45 -1.68 26.53 -11.97
CA GLY A 45 -2.50 27.24 -10.98
C GLY A 45 -3.90 27.59 -11.48
N THR A 46 -4.31 27.06 -12.64
CA THR A 46 -5.65 27.27 -13.20
C THR A 46 -6.66 26.42 -12.43
N GLN A 47 -7.75 27.04 -12.00
CA GLN A 47 -8.81 26.32 -11.29
C GLN A 47 -9.46 25.27 -12.22
N ILE A 48 -9.47 24.04 -11.73
CA ILE A 48 -10.11 22.89 -12.37
C ILE A 48 -11.49 22.70 -11.76
N VAL A 49 -12.47 22.45 -12.63
CA VAL A 49 -13.79 21.96 -12.21
C VAL A 49 -13.85 20.45 -12.40
N LEU A 50 -14.04 19.73 -11.30
CA LEU A 50 -14.19 18.28 -11.31
C LEU A 50 -15.50 17.88 -11.98
N GLN A 51 -15.46 16.82 -12.79
CA GLN A 51 -16.63 16.26 -13.43
C GLN A 51 -17.04 14.93 -12.79
N ASP A 52 -18.34 14.65 -12.86
CA ASP A 52 -18.90 13.36 -12.48
C ASP A 52 -18.58 12.31 -13.55
N THR A 53 -17.38 11.74 -13.47
CA THR A 53 -16.90 10.72 -14.41
C THR A 53 -16.87 9.34 -13.75
N PRO A 54 -17.03 8.25 -14.53
CA PRO A 54 -16.86 6.89 -14.00
C PRO A 54 -15.48 6.67 -13.34
N ALA A 55 -14.45 7.36 -13.83
CA ALA A 55 -13.11 7.32 -13.27
C ALA A 55 -13.04 7.97 -11.88
N LEU A 56 -13.71 9.11 -11.68
CA LEU A 56 -13.82 9.75 -10.36
C LEU A 56 -14.57 8.85 -9.37
N CYS A 57 -15.72 8.30 -9.77
CA CYS A 57 -16.49 7.35 -8.95
C CYS A 57 -15.64 6.15 -8.52
N SER A 58 -14.92 5.53 -9.47
CA SER A 58 -14.01 4.41 -9.17
C SER A 58 -12.92 4.81 -8.17
N ARG A 59 -12.39 6.04 -8.26
CA ARG A 59 -11.38 6.55 -7.33
C ARG A 59 -11.96 6.76 -5.93
N ILE A 60 -13.18 7.29 -5.80
CA ILE A 60 -13.89 7.47 -4.53
C ILE A 60 -14.14 6.11 -3.87
N GLU A 61 -14.58 5.12 -4.63
CA GLU A 61 -14.79 3.75 -4.16
C GLU A 61 -13.49 3.11 -3.70
N TYR A 62 -12.41 3.28 -4.47
CA TYR A 62 -11.08 2.80 -4.10
C TYR A 62 -10.61 3.42 -2.77
N ALA A 63 -10.66 4.75 -2.63
CA ALA A 63 -10.28 5.43 -1.40
C ALA A 63 -11.13 4.96 -0.20
N SER A 64 -12.44 4.81 -0.39
CA SER A 64 -13.35 4.29 0.64
C SER A 64 -13.00 2.86 1.05
N SER A 65 -12.64 2.01 0.08
CA SER A 65 -12.21 0.64 0.34
C SER A 65 -10.90 0.59 1.13
N GLN A 66 -9.91 1.42 0.76
CA GLN A 66 -8.63 1.52 1.47
C GLN A 66 -8.82 1.96 2.94
N LEU A 67 -9.64 2.99 3.17
CA LEU A 67 -9.94 3.48 4.52
C LEU A 67 -10.73 2.46 5.35
N LYS A 68 -11.66 1.72 4.74
CA LYS A 68 -12.38 0.62 5.39
C LYS A 68 -11.44 -0.53 5.73
N MET A 69 -10.53 -0.89 4.82
CA MET A 69 -9.52 -1.92 5.04
C MET A 69 -8.59 -1.56 6.21
N ALA A 70 -8.22 -0.28 6.30
CA ALA A 70 -7.42 0.27 7.40
C ALA A 70 -8.19 0.38 8.72
N GLY A 71 -9.50 0.11 8.74
CA GLY A 71 -10.33 0.19 9.93
C GLY A 71 -10.63 1.62 10.38
N LEU A 72 -10.50 2.60 9.48
CA LEU A 72 -10.73 4.02 9.79
C LEU A 72 -12.20 4.41 9.62
N ILE A 73 -12.93 3.68 8.77
CA ILE A 73 -14.36 3.88 8.54
C ILE A 73 -15.11 2.55 8.49
N HIS A 74 -16.42 2.62 8.72
CA HIS A 74 -17.37 1.59 8.37
C HIS A 74 -18.26 2.08 7.23
N ILE A 75 -18.63 1.15 6.35
CA ILE A 75 -19.60 1.38 5.28
C ILE A 75 -20.76 0.43 5.55
N ALA A 76 -21.93 0.99 5.85
CA ALA A 76 -23.15 0.25 6.08
C ALA A 76 -23.73 -0.30 4.76
N GLN A 77 -24.71 -1.21 4.86
CA GLN A 77 -25.31 -1.87 3.69
C GLN A 77 -26.04 -0.89 2.75
N ASP A 78 -26.54 0.21 3.30
CA ASP A 78 -27.19 1.32 2.59
C ASP A 78 -26.18 2.31 1.97
N GLY A 79 -24.88 2.07 2.14
CA GLY A 79 -23.81 2.95 1.67
C GLY A 79 -23.46 4.09 2.63
N THR A 80 -24.08 4.17 3.81
CA THR A 80 -23.78 5.22 4.79
C THR A 80 -22.38 5.01 5.38
N LEU A 81 -21.60 6.09 5.44
CA LEU A 81 -20.25 6.10 5.97
C LEU A 81 -20.28 6.51 7.45
N SER A 82 -19.55 5.79 8.30
CA SER A 82 -19.33 6.18 9.69
C SER A 82 -17.86 6.06 10.05
N ILE A 83 -17.35 7.01 10.83
CA ILE A 83 -15.96 7.00 11.27
C ILE A 83 -15.77 6.06 12.47
N THR A 84 -14.59 5.44 12.59
CA THR A 84 -14.22 4.66 13.78
C THR A 84 -13.43 5.53 14.77
N PRO A 85 -13.26 5.10 16.03
CA PRO A 85 -12.38 5.80 16.98
C PRO A 85 -10.94 5.97 16.47
N LEU A 86 -10.43 4.98 15.73
CA LEU A 86 -9.12 5.08 15.08
C LEU A 86 -9.14 6.11 13.95
N GLY A 87 -10.21 6.15 13.15
CA GLY A 87 -10.41 7.17 12.12
C GLY A 87 -10.41 8.58 12.69
N GLU A 88 -11.09 8.81 13.81
CA GLU A 88 -11.11 10.12 14.49
C GLU A 88 -9.72 10.53 14.96
N ALA A 89 -8.99 9.62 15.62
CA ALA A 89 -7.62 9.86 16.05
C ALA A 89 -6.69 10.19 14.87
N MET A 90 -6.86 9.49 13.74
CA MET A 90 -6.09 9.79 12.52
C MET A 90 -6.45 11.12 11.89
N LEU A 91 -7.72 11.55 11.94
CA LEU A 91 -8.16 12.84 11.44
C LEU A 91 -7.56 14.01 12.25
N ILE A 92 -7.40 13.82 13.57
CA ILE A 92 -6.71 14.77 14.46
C ILE A 92 -5.20 14.79 14.17
N THR A 93 -4.60 13.62 13.94
CA THR A 93 -3.15 13.47 13.76
C THR A 93 -2.68 13.95 12.38
N TYR A 94 -3.50 13.74 11.34
CA TYR A 94 -3.21 14.05 9.95
C TYR A 94 -4.29 14.98 9.35
N PRO A 95 -4.37 16.24 9.82
CA PRO A 95 -5.46 17.16 9.43
C PRO A 95 -5.46 17.53 7.94
N LEU A 96 -4.32 17.35 7.27
CA LEU A 96 -4.09 17.64 5.85
C LEU A 96 -4.34 16.43 4.93
N GLY A 97 -4.55 15.24 5.50
CA GLY A 97 -4.87 14.04 4.73
C GLY A 97 -4.02 12.84 5.10
N ILE A 98 -4.54 11.68 4.76
CA ILE A 98 -3.91 10.37 4.95
C ILE A 98 -3.59 9.85 3.56
N ASP A 99 -2.37 9.39 3.35
CA ASP A 99 -1.94 8.77 2.10
C ASP A 99 -1.64 7.29 2.28
N ALA A 100 -1.30 6.61 1.19
CA ALA A 100 -0.95 5.19 1.21
C ALA A 100 0.23 4.87 2.14
N GLY A 101 1.19 5.79 2.29
CA GLY A 101 2.32 5.63 3.21
C GLY A 101 1.87 5.61 4.68
N VAL A 102 0.99 6.52 5.05
CA VAL A 102 0.37 6.54 6.39
C VAL A 102 -0.46 5.27 6.62
N LEU A 103 -1.26 4.84 5.64
CA LEU A 103 -2.02 3.59 5.76
C LEU A 103 -1.11 2.37 5.96
N CYS A 104 0.02 2.28 5.23
CA CYS A 104 1.00 1.20 5.36
C CYS A 104 1.67 1.14 6.75
N SER A 105 1.67 2.24 7.50
CA SER A 105 2.14 2.25 8.89
C SER A 105 1.20 1.53 9.86
N LEU A 106 -0.09 1.40 9.51
CA LEU A 106 -1.10 0.75 10.34
C LEU A 106 -0.98 -0.78 10.26
N PRO A 107 -0.74 -1.49 11.39
CA PRO A 107 -0.55 -2.94 11.38
C PRO A 107 -1.72 -3.72 10.76
N ALA A 108 -2.96 -3.27 11.01
CA ALA A 108 -4.16 -3.92 10.48
C ALA A 108 -4.29 -3.81 8.96
N PHE A 109 -3.92 -2.66 8.41
CA PHE A 109 -3.91 -2.43 6.96
C PHE A 109 -2.82 -3.25 6.29
N ARG A 110 -1.59 -3.21 6.83
CA ARG A 110 -0.47 -4.01 6.34
C ARG A 110 -0.76 -5.50 6.33
N HIS A 111 -1.36 -6.04 7.41
CA HIS A 111 -1.70 -7.46 7.48
C HIS A 111 -2.76 -7.86 6.44
N ARG A 112 -3.73 -6.99 6.15
CA ARG A 112 -4.73 -7.24 5.11
C ARG A 112 -4.16 -7.12 3.70
N LEU A 113 -3.33 -6.11 3.44
CA LEU A 113 -2.62 -5.98 2.18
C LEU A 113 -1.76 -7.22 1.89
N TYR A 114 -1.02 -7.71 2.88
CA TYR A 114 -0.29 -8.97 2.75
C TYR A 114 -1.19 -10.18 2.58
N ARG A 115 -2.41 -10.21 3.11
CA ARG A 115 -3.33 -11.34 2.92
C ARG A 115 -3.98 -11.35 1.55
N GLU A 116 -4.36 -10.17 1.05
CA GLU A 116 -5.05 -9.99 -0.23
C GLU A 116 -4.10 -9.98 -1.43
N HIS A 117 -2.85 -9.57 -1.21
CA HIS A 117 -1.80 -9.49 -2.24
C HIS A 117 -0.59 -10.36 -1.89
N ALA A 118 -0.73 -11.27 -0.90
CA ALA A 118 0.22 -12.36 -0.76
C ALA A 118 0.32 -13.02 -2.13
N PRO A 119 1.54 -13.21 -2.67
CA PRO A 119 1.70 -14.06 -3.83
C PRO A 119 0.96 -15.37 -3.53
N ALA A 120 0.12 -15.83 -4.45
CA ALA A 120 -0.70 -17.05 -4.31
C ALA A 120 0.14 -18.31 -4.01
N SER A 121 1.46 -18.18 -4.12
CA SER A 121 2.45 -19.11 -3.61
C SER A 121 2.94 -18.61 -2.25
N ARG A 122 2.50 -19.26 -1.16
CA ARG A 122 3.51 -19.64 -0.15
C ARG A 122 4.46 -20.50 -0.95
N ALA A 123 5.55 -19.93 -1.44
CA ALA A 123 6.60 -20.66 -2.12
C ALA A 123 6.85 -21.89 -1.27
N ILE A 124 6.54 -23.08 -1.81
CA ILE A 124 7.11 -24.31 -1.29
C ILE A 124 8.58 -23.96 -1.15
N PRO A 125 9.18 -24.04 0.05
CA PRO A 125 10.53 -23.54 0.26
C PRO A 125 11.40 -24.15 -0.82
N ASN A 126 11.96 -23.31 -1.69
CA ASN A 126 12.76 -23.81 -2.78
C ASN A 126 14.00 -24.44 -2.15
N ALA A 127 14.07 -25.76 -2.20
CA ALA A 127 15.10 -26.52 -1.52
C ALA A 127 16.50 -26.08 -1.97
N ALA A 128 16.65 -25.64 -3.22
CA ALA A 128 17.90 -25.11 -3.73
C ALA A 128 18.30 -23.79 -3.06
N VAL A 129 17.36 -22.84 -2.89
CA VAL A 129 17.60 -21.56 -2.18
C VAL A 129 18.02 -21.82 -0.73
N ASN A 130 17.28 -22.66 -0.01
CA ASN A 130 17.60 -22.97 1.39
C ASN A 130 18.95 -23.68 1.53
N TYR A 131 19.27 -24.55 0.58
CA TYR A 131 20.56 -25.24 0.57
C TYR A 131 21.70 -24.28 0.27
N GLY A 132 21.51 -23.35 -0.68
CA GLY A 132 22.45 -22.27 -0.97
C GLY A 132 22.73 -21.40 0.24
N PHE A 133 21.67 -20.96 0.91
CA PHE A 133 21.76 -20.17 2.14
C PHE A 133 22.54 -20.90 3.25
N SER A 134 22.23 -22.18 3.48
CA SER A 134 22.96 -23.01 4.46
C SER A 134 24.44 -23.17 4.09
N ALA A 135 24.75 -23.31 2.80
CA ALA A 135 26.11 -23.42 2.31
C ALA A 135 26.90 -22.11 2.45
N GLY A 136 26.23 -20.95 2.24
CA GLY A 136 26.82 -19.63 2.47
C GLY A 136 27.18 -19.39 3.94
N LEU A 137 26.27 -19.74 4.88
CA LEU A 137 26.57 -19.73 6.32
C LEU A 137 27.72 -20.67 6.69
N GLY A 138 27.84 -21.81 6.01
CA GLY A 138 28.92 -22.78 6.18
C GLY A 138 30.26 -22.38 5.52
N ALA A 139 30.33 -21.21 4.88
CA ALA A 139 31.48 -20.73 4.10
C ALA A 139 31.95 -21.69 2.98
N HIS A 140 31.01 -22.45 2.40
CA HIS A 140 31.28 -23.26 1.21
C HIS A 140 31.58 -22.37 0.00
N ARG A 141 32.39 -22.87 -0.93
CA ARG A 141 32.76 -22.19 -2.17
C ARG A 141 31.66 -22.36 -3.22
N LEU A 142 31.56 -21.41 -4.14
CA LEU A 142 30.65 -21.48 -5.30
C LEU A 142 30.80 -22.77 -6.12
N THR A 143 32.00 -23.36 -6.17
CA THR A 143 32.29 -24.62 -6.88
C THR A 143 31.65 -25.85 -6.21
N GLU A 144 31.08 -25.70 -5.02
CA GLU A 144 30.39 -26.76 -4.27
C GLU A 144 28.87 -26.77 -4.51
N ASN A 145 28.38 -25.90 -5.41
CA ASN A 145 27.00 -25.96 -5.88
C ASN A 145 26.72 -27.34 -6.55
N PRO A 146 25.79 -28.14 -6.04
CA PRO A 146 25.54 -29.50 -6.57
C PRO A 146 24.74 -29.48 -7.88
N TYR A 147 24.16 -28.33 -8.25
CA TYR A 147 23.25 -28.22 -9.38
C TYR A 147 24.01 -27.87 -10.67
N PRO A 148 23.64 -28.46 -11.82
CA PRO A 148 24.22 -28.12 -13.12
C PRO A 148 24.09 -26.62 -13.43
N ALA A 149 25.12 -26.02 -14.01
CA ALA A 149 25.17 -24.57 -14.25
C ALA A 149 24.04 -24.02 -15.15
N ASP A 150 23.39 -24.87 -15.94
CA ASP A 150 22.27 -24.53 -16.83
C ASP A 150 20.89 -24.79 -16.21
N SER A 151 20.83 -25.19 -14.93
CA SER A 151 19.58 -25.48 -14.23
C SER A 151 19.04 -24.29 -13.45
N ARG A 152 17.72 -24.24 -13.27
CA ARG A 152 17.07 -23.21 -12.45
C ARG A 152 17.51 -23.31 -10.99
N GLU A 153 17.72 -24.53 -10.51
CA GLU A 153 18.18 -24.83 -9.15
C GLU A 153 19.59 -24.30 -8.89
N HIS A 154 20.45 -24.21 -9.92
CA HIS A 154 21.77 -23.58 -9.79
C HIS A 154 21.66 -22.10 -9.47
N GLU A 155 20.84 -21.36 -10.23
CA GLU A 155 20.57 -19.94 -9.99
C GLU A 155 19.91 -19.71 -8.63
N ASP A 156 18.95 -20.56 -8.28
CA ASP A 156 18.25 -20.47 -7.00
C ASP A 156 19.19 -20.77 -5.81
N TRP A 157 20.14 -21.70 -5.95
CA TRP A 157 21.18 -21.95 -4.94
C TRP A 157 22.14 -20.77 -4.81
N LEU A 158 22.57 -20.18 -5.92
CA LEU A 158 23.44 -18.99 -5.91
C LEU A 158 22.78 -17.81 -5.20
N MET A 159 21.49 -17.59 -5.46
CA MET A 159 20.71 -16.55 -4.79
C MET A 159 20.69 -16.74 -3.26
N GLY A 160 20.45 -17.97 -2.78
CA GLY A 160 20.48 -18.26 -1.34
C GLY A 160 21.87 -18.08 -0.73
N TRP A 161 22.93 -18.53 -1.43
CA TRP A 161 24.31 -18.41 -0.96
C TRP A 161 24.76 -16.95 -0.83
N ASP A 162 24.43 -16.11 -1.80
CA ASP A 162 24.73 -14.67 -1.78
C ASP A 162 23.97 -13.95 -0.66
N GLU A 163 22.68 -14.27 -0.47
CA GLU A 163 21.86 -13.71 0.61
C GLU A 163 22.43 -14.03 2.01
N ALA A 164 23.01 -15.22 2.20
CA ALA A 164 23.67 -15.58 3.46
C ALA A 164 24.92 -14.72 3.74
N LEU A 165 25.71 -14.38 2.73
CA LEU A 165 26.86 -13.50 2.88
C LEU A 165 26.45 -12.06 3.18
N ASP A 166 25.42 -11.57 2.50
CA ASP A 166 24.85 -10.24 2.75
C ASP A 166 24.23 -10.13 4.15
N GLN A 167 23.64 -11.21 4.65
CA GLN A 167 23.14 -11.26 6.02
C GLN A 167 24.29 -11.25 7.05
N ASP A 168 25.30 -12.10 6.89
CA ASP A 168 26.48 -12.12 7.78
C ASP A 168 27.19 -10.76 7.81
N LYS A 169 27.29 -10.09 6.65
CA LYS A 169 27.82 -8.73 6.56
C LYS A 169 26.97 -7.73 7.34
N ARG A 170 25.65 -7.72 7.15
CA ARG A 170 24.72 -6.82 7.88
C ARG A 170 24.76 -7.06 9.40
N GLU A 171 24.85 -8.32 9.82
CA GLU A 171 24.94 -8.68 11.24
C GLU A 171 26.25 -8.19 11.87
N LYS A 172 27.38 -8.35 11.16
CA LYS A 172 28.68 -7.81 11.59
C LYS A 172 28.67 -6.29 11.67
N GLU A 173 28.08 -5.60 10.70
CA GLU A 173 27.94 -4.14 10.70
C GLU A 173 27.04 -3.65 11.85
N THR A 174 25.98 -4.39 12.18
CA THR A 174 25.07 -4.06 13.29
C THR A 174 25.70 -4.28 14.67
N LEU A 175 26.60 -5.25 14.81
CA LEU A 175 27.32 -5.52 16.06
C LEU A 175 28.50 -4.57 16.31
N LEU A 176 28.91 -3.79 15.31
CA LEU A 176 30.01 -2.83 15.37
C LEU A 176 29.55 -1.36 15.51
N GLY A 177 28.23 -1.09 15.48
CA GLY A 177 27.62 0.23 15.67
C GLY A 177 26.99 0.40 17.06
#